data_AF-A0A242CXN8-F1
#
_entry.id   AF-A0A242CXN8-F1
#
_cell.length_a   1.000
_cell.length_b   1.000
_cell.length_c   1.000
_cell.angle_alpha   90.00
_cell.angle_beta   90.00
_cell.angle_gamma   90.00
#
_symmetry.space_group_name_H-M   'P 1'
#
loop_
_entity.id
_entity.type
_entity.pdbx_description
1 polymer ?
#
loop_
_entity_poly.entity_id
_entity_poly.type
_entity_poly.pdbx_seq_one_letter_code
_entity_poly.pdbx_strand_id
1 'polypeptide(L)'
;MKKVVANPMELRDAIRCEKPNISITGGFAEMMQPIVTQQEADVEKMDLPTFMKLALDPATMETLTTAYQVAMKNDAQGLELECVRL
;
A
#
# COMPACT_ATOMS: atom_id res chain seq x y z
N MET A 1 13.31 11.30 -3.20
CA MET A 1 12.21 11.64 -4.13
C MET A 1 11.01 10.77 -3.78
N LYS A 2 9.83 11.38 -3.62
CA LYS A 2 8.60 10.68 -3.25
C LYS A 2 8.01 9.97 -4.48
N LYS A 3 7.69 8.68 -4.37
CA LYS A 3 7.04 7.93 -5.45
C LYS A 3 5.54 8.07 -5.31
N VAL A 4 4.89 8.74 -6.26
CA VAL A 4 3.43 8.78 -6.33
C VAL A 4 2.94 7.46 -6.93
N VAL A 5 1.92 6.87 -6.31
CA VAL A 5 1.26 5.63 -6.75
C VAL A 5 -0.25 5.83 -6.74
N ALA A 6 -0.88 5.51 -7.86
CA ALA A 6 -2.33 5.69 -8.06
C ALA A 6 -3.07 4.37 -8.27
N ASN A 7 -2.37 3.24 -8.26
CA ASN A 7 -2.96 1.93 -8.46
C ASN A 7 -2.13 0.82 -7.76
N PRO A 8 -2.68 -0.40 -7.64
CA PRO A 8 -2.01 -1.52 -6.98
C PRO A 8 -0.69 -1.95 -7.62
N MET A 9 -0.58 -1.89 -8.95
CA MET A 9 0.63 -2.31 -9.67
C MET A 9 1.80 -1.36 -9.38
N GLU A 10 1.52 -0.06 -9.38
CA GLU A 10 2.52 0.95 -9.03
C GLU A 10 2.97 0.84 -7.57
N LEU A 11 2.05 0.50 -6.66
CA LEU A 11 2.38 0.26 -5.25
C LEU A 11 3.29 -0.96 -5.09
N ARG A 12 2.95 -2.08 -5.74
CA ARG A 12 3.80 -3.29 -5.77
C ARG A 12 5.20 -2.97 -6.27
N ASP A 13 5.30 -2.28 -7.40
CA ASP A 13 6.59 -1.95 -8.00
C ASP A 13 7.39 -0.99 -7.10
N ALA A 14 6.71 -0.04 -6.43
CA ALA A 14 7.35 0.84 -5.45
C ALA A 14 7.90 0.09 -4.24
N ILE A 15 7.16 -0.89 -3.72
CA ILE A 15 7.58 -1.75 -2.60
C ILE A 15 8.77 -2.63 -3.02
N ARG A 16 8.69 -3.30 -4.17
CA ARG A 16 9.77 -4.15 -4.72
C ARG A 16 11.04 -3.38 -5.05
N CYS A 17 10.91 -2.11 -5.40
CA CYS A 17 12.04 -1.21 -5.60
C CYS A 17 12.47 -0.46 -4.32
N GLU A 18 11.97 -0.87 -3.16
CA GLU A 18 12.33 -0.35 -1.83
C GLU A 18 12.28 1.18 -1.77
N LYS A 19 11.22 1.77 -2.35
CA LYS A 19 11.10 3.23 -2.40
C LYS A 19 10.90 3.76 -0.99
N PRO A 20 11.79 4.62 -0.46
CA PRO A 20 11.74 5.00 0.94
C PRO A 20 10.50 5.83 1.30
N ASN A 21 9.89 6.50 0.32
CA ASN A 21 8.72 7.35 0.50
C ASN A 21 7.72 7.11 -0.63
N ILE A 22 6.51 6.69 -0.29
CA ILE A 22 5.43 6.38 -1.23
C ILE A 22 4.22 7.26 -0.92
N SER A 23 3.64 7.89 -1.94
CA SER A 23 2.42 8.70 -1.84
C SER A 23 1.31 8.01 -2.60
N ILE A 24 0.35 7.45 -1.87
CA ILE A 24 -0.88 6.86 -2.41
C ILE A 24 -1.87 8.00 -2.67
N THR A 25 -2.40 8.09 -3.89
CA THR A 25 -3.42 9.09 -4.25
C THR A 25 -4.74 8.86 -3.51
N GLY A 26 -5.53 9.92 -3.29
CA GLY A 26 -6.82 9.84 -2.57
C GLY A 26 -7.74 8.71 -3.03
N GLY A 27 -8.06 8.63 -4.34
CA GLY A 27 -8.95 7.59 -4.85
C GLY A 27 -8.40 6.16 -4.69
N PHE A 28 -7.06 5.99 -4.69
CA PHE A 28 -6.47 4.68 -4.40
C PHE A 28 -6.42 4.40 -2.90
N ALA A 29 -6.20 5.42 -2.06
CA ALA A 29 -6.22 5.29 -0.60
C ALA A 29 -7.62 4.91 -0.09
N GLU A 30 -8.69 5.43 -0.70
CA GLU A 30 -10.07 5.01 -0.43
C GLU A 30 -10.26 3.53 -0.73
N MET A 31 -9.78 3.06 -1.88
CA MET A 31 -9.84 1.63 -2.26
C MET A 31 -9.00 0.73 -1.34
N MET A 32 -7.92 1.27 -0.77
CA MET A 32 -7.03 0.56 0.17
C MET A 32 -7.51 0.64 1.63
N GLN A 33 -8.50 1.45 1.98
CA GLN A 33 -8.97 1.57 3.37
C GLN A 33 -9.27 0.24 4.07
N PRO A 34 -9.92 -0.75 3.42
CA PRO A 34 -10.18 -2.05 4.05
C PRO A 34 -8.89 -2.79 4.44
N ILE A 35 -7.81 -2.53 3.70
CA ILE A 35 -6.50 -3.15 3.88
C ILE A 35 -5.70 -2.41 4.95
N VAL A 36 -5.73 -1.07 4.94
CA VAL A 36 -4.97 -0.22 5.86
C VAL A 36 -5.54 -0.24 7.29
N THR A 37 -6.83 -0.54 7.44
CA THR A 37 -7.49 -0.62 8.76
C THR A 37 -7.36 -1.98 9.44
N GLN A 38 -7.00 -3.04 8.72
CA GLN A 38 -6.86 -4.38 9.27
C GLN A 38 -5.39 -4.66 9.58
N GLN A 39 -5.08 -4.78 10.87
CA GLN A 39 -3.74 -5.02 11.40
C GLN A 39 -3.15 -6.39 10.99
N GLU A 40 -4.01 -7.33 10.58
CA GLU A 40 -3.65 -8.65 10.05
C GLU A 40 -4.44 -8.89 8.76
N ALA A 41 -3.97 -8.29 7.66
CA ALA A 41 -4.62 -8.43 6.36
C ALA A 41 -4.31 -9.81 5.76
N ASP A 42 -5.19 -10.79 5.98
CA ASP A 42 -5.20 -12.03 5.21
C ASP A 42 -5.79 -11.74 3.81
N VAL A 43 -4.91 -11.36 2.88
CA VAL A 43 -5.24 -10.89 1.52
C VAL A 43 -6.08 -11.92 0.75
N GLU A 44 -5.89 -13.21 1.03
CA GLU A 44 -6.67 -14.27 0.40
C GLU A 44 -8.13 -14.23 0.86
N LYS A 45 -8.36 -13.92 2.14
CA LYS A 45 -9.70 -13.82 2.74
C LYS A 45 -10.37 -12.46 2.53
N MET A 46 -9.63 -11.43 2.12
CA MET A 46 -10.22 -10.14 1.80
C MET A 46 -11.02 -10.19 0.49
N ASP A 47 -12.19 -9.53 0.49
CA ASP A 47 -13.01 -9.35 -0.71
C ASP A 47 -12.45 -8.20 -1.57
N LEU A 48 -11.27 -8.46 -2.16
CA LEU A 48 -10.60 -7.54 -3.06
C LEU A 48 -10.82 -7.92 -4.52
N PRO A 49 -10.93 -6.94 -5.44
CA PRO A 49 -10.92 -7.20 -6.86
C PRO A 49 -9.71 -8.06 -7.30
N THR A 50 -9.90 -8.92 -8.29
CA THR A 50 -8.85 -9.85 -8.79
C THR A 50 -7.53 -9.15 -9.13
N PHE A 51 -7.60 -7.97 -9.75
CA PHE A 51 -6.40 -7.21 -10.11
C PHE A 51 -5.63 -6.70 -8.88
N MET A 52 -6.33 -6.39 -7.77
CA MET A 52 -5.67 -6.04 -6.51
C MET A 52 -4.98 -7.24 -5.89
N LYS A 53 -5.63 -8.41 -5.88
CA LYS A 53 -5.02 -9.66 -5.36
C LYS A 53 -3.77 -10.07 -6.15
N LEU A 54 -3.77 -9.84 -7.47
CA LEU A 54 -2.61 -10.11 -8.32
C LEU A 54 -1.45 -9.13 -8.11
N ALA A 55 -1.76 -7.86 -7.80
CA ALA A 55 -0.75 -6.84 -7.57
C ALA A 55 -0.22 -6.85 -6.13
N LEU A 56 -1.09 -7.09 -5.16
CA LEU A 56 -0.77 -7.16 -3.73
C LEU A 56 -0.62 -8.63 -3.34
N ASP A 57 0.35 -9.31 -3.95
CA ASP A 57 0.68 -10.68 -3.59
C ASP A 57 1.10 -10.77 -2.09
N PRO A 58 1.05 -11.96 -1.47
CA PRO A 58 1.34 -12.10 -0.04
C PRO A 58 2.70 -11.50 0.37
N ALA A 59 3.73 -11.62 -0.47
CA ALA A 59 5.06 -11.07 -0.21
C ALA A 59 5.08 -9.53 -0.22
N THR A 60 4.39 -8.91 -1.18
CA THR A 60 4.24 -7.45 -1.26
C THR A 60 3.50 -6.93 -0.04
N MET A 61 2.47 -7.64 0.39
CA MET A 61 1.66 -7.29 1.55
C MET A 61 2.42 -7.45 2.87
N GLU A 62 3.19 -8.53 3.03
CA GLU A 62 4.10 -8.71 4.17
C GLU A 62 5.14 -7.58 4.23
N THR A 63 5.72 -7.20 3.09
CA THR A 63 6.68 -6.08 3.04
C THR A 63 6.00 -4.76 3.39
N LEU A 64 4.80 -4.52 2.86
CA LEU A 64 4.01 -3.32 3.16
C LEU A 64 3.69 -3.19 4.65
N THR A 65 3.32 -4.29 5.33
CA THR A 65 2.94 -4.27 6.75
C THR A 65 4.13 -4.27 7.71
N THR A 66 5.29 -4.79 7.28
CA THR A 66 6.47 -4.93 8.16
C THR A 66 7.56 -3.88 7.92
N ALA A 67 7.68 -3.36 6.69
CA ALA A 67 8.74 -2.42 6.31
C ALA A 67 8.21 -0.99 6.11
N TYR A 68 6.90 -0.79 5.92
CA TYR A 68 6.32 0.53 5.71
C TYR A 68 5.34 0.89 6.81
N GLN A 69 5.25 2.17 7.11
CA GLN A 69 4.27 2.71 8.04
C GLN A 69 3.70 4.03 7.54
N VAL A 70 2.49 4.35 8.01
CA VAL A 70 1.78 5.56 7.61
C VAL A 70 2.45 6.78 8.22
N ALA A 71 3.10 7.58 7.40
CA ALA A 71 3.73 8.83 7.79
C ALA A 71 2.72 10.00 7.83
N MET A 72 1.77 10.03 6.89
CA MET A 72 0.65 10.97 6.89
C MET A 72 -0.60 10.31 6.31
N LYS A 73 -1.76 10.64 6.88
CA LYS A 73 -3.07 10.25 6.36
C LYS A 73 -3.93 11.50 6.22
N ASN A 74 -4.38 11.78 5.01
CA ASN A 74 -5.34 12.84 4.74
C ASN A 74 -6.49 12.23 3.95
N ASP A 75 -7.67 12.14 4.57
CA ASP A 75 -8.83 11.41 4.02
C ASP A 75 -9.23 11.88 2.61
N ALA A 76 -8.97 13.14 2.24
CA ALA A 76 -9.27 13.67 0.90
C ALA A 76 -8.06 13.71 -0.06
N GLN A 77 -6.82 13.69 0.45
CA GLN A 77 -5.61 13.88 -0.37
C GLN A 77 -4.80 12.58 -0.57
N GLY A 78 -5.05 11.54 0.23
CA GLY A 78 -4.39 10.25 0.14
C GLY A 78 -3.58 9.87 1.37
N LEU A 79 -2.65 8.94 1.18
CA LEU A 79 -1.85 8.34 2.25
C LEU A 79 -0.36 8.43 1.89
N GLU A 80 0.48 8.76 2.86
CA GLU A 80 1.92 8.72 2.74
C GLU A 80 2.48 7.57 3.55
N LEU A 81 3.32 6.76 2.92
CA LEU A 81 4.03 5.66 3.53
C LEU A 81 5.52 5.97 3.55
N GLU A 82 6.15 5.69 4.68
CA GLU A 82 7.60 5.77 4.86
C GLU A 82 8.14 4.37 5.16
N CYS A 83 9.26 4.03 4.52
CA CYS A 83 9.98 2.80 4.76
C CYS A 83 10.82 2.93 6.04
N VAL A 84 10.65 2.03 7.00
CA VAL A 84 11.32 2.04 8.31
C VAL A 84 12.18 0.83 8.59
N ARG A 85 12.18 -0.14 7.68
CA ARG A 85 13.23 -1.14 7.58
C ARG A 85 13.98 -0.90 6.27
N LEU A 86 15.24 -0.50 6.40
CA LEU A 86 16.25 -0.73 5.38
C LEU A 86 17.18 -1.83 5.91
#